data_AF-A0A4R4TM16-F1
#
_entry.id   AF-A0A4R4TM16-F1
#
_cell.length_a   1.000
_cell.length_b   1.000
_cell.length_c   1.000
_cell.angle_alpha   90.00
_cell.angle_beta   90.00
_cell.angle_gamma   90.00
#
_symmetry.space_group_name_H-M   'P 1'
#
loop_
_entity.id
_entity.type
_entity.pdbx_description
1 polymer ?
#
loop_
_entity_poly.entity_id
_entity_poly.type
_entity_poly.pdbx_seq_one_letter_code
_entity_poly.pdbx_strand_id
1 'polypeptide(L)'
;MEPLEVRPEVLREVAGGLADEAYALANRLAGPPGLTVAAPQWRAAAALASLESAVHAWQGSLAARVAETAEALRAAADAYEAVDDRAADRLATPPR
;
A
#
# COMPACT_ATOMS: atom_id res chain seq x y z
N MET A 1 -22.81 -16.22 17.36
CA MET A 1 -21.82 -15.49 16.53
C MET A 1 -22.64 -14.76 15.48
N GLU A 2 -22.49 -13.44 15.38
CA GLU A 2 -23.20 -12.64 14.36
C GLU A 2 -22.48 -12.80 13.01
N PRO A 3 -23.21 -12.79 11.86
CA PRO A 3 -22.57 -12.90 10.56
C PRO A 3 -21.65 -11.71 10.30
N LEU A 4 -20.46 -11.96 9.78
CA LEU A 4 -19.56 -10.90 9.33
C LEU A 4 -20.09 -10.35 8.00
N GLU A 5 -20.60 -9.13 7.99
CA GLU A 5 -20.93 -8.42 6.76
C GLU A 5 -19.67 -7.80 6.16
N VAL A 6 -19.19 -8.38 5.07
CA VAL A 6 -18.05 -7.85 4.32
C VAL A 6 -18.56 -7.14 3.08
N ARG A 7 -18.00 -5.97 2.80
CA ARG A 7 -18.30 -5.16 1.61
C ARG A 7 -17.07 -5.13 0.70
N PRO A 8 -16.95 -6.03 -0.30
CA PRO A 8 -15.79 -6.11 -1.19
C PRO A 8 -15.49 -4.78 -1.91
N GLU A 9 -16.50 -3.96 -2.19
CA GLU A 9 -16.35 -2.65 -2.83
C GLU A 9 -15.55 -1.69 -1.95
N VAL A 10 -15.80 -1.71 -0.63
CA VAL A 10 -15.07 -0.88 0.33
C VAL A 10 -13.61 -1.34 0.43
N LEU A 11 -13.37 -2.66 0.40
CA LEU A 11 -12.01 -3.20 0.38
C LEU A 11 -11.25 -2.74 -0.87
N ARG A 12 -11.90 -2.72 -2.03
CA ARG A 12 -11.31 -2.25 -3.30
C ARG A 12 -11.05 -0.75 -3.28
N GLU A 13 -11.98 0.04 -2.76
CA GLU A 13 -11.82 1.49 -2.61
C GLU A 13 -10.61 1.82 -1.71
N VAL A 14 -10.54 1.21 -0.53
CA VAL A 14 -9.44 1.41 0.41
C VAL A 14 -8.13 0.93 -0.20
N ALA A 15 -8.11 -0.22 -0.90
CA ALA A 15 -6.92 -0.69 -1.59
C ALA A 15 -6.45 0.28 -2.69
N GLY A 16 -7.39 0.92 -3.40
CA GLY A 16 -7.09 2.00 -4.36
C GLY A 16 -6.36 3.16 -3.68
N GLY A 17 -6.95 3.71 -2.62
CA GLY A 17 -6.36 4.81 -1.86
C GLY A 17 -4.98 4.47 -1.28
N LEU A 18 -4.81 3.28 -0.71
CA LEU A 18 -3.51 2.83 -0.20
C LEU A 18 -2.47 2.68 -1.31
N ALA A 19 -2.85 2.20 -2.50
CA ALA A 19 -1.92 2.12 -3.61
C ALA A 19 -1.49 3.51 -4.12
N ASP A 20 -2.41 4.47 -4.16
CA ASP A 20 -2.10 5.85 -4.52
C ASP A 20 -1.17 6.50 -3.49
N GLU A 21 -1.40 6.26 -2.19
CA GLU A 21 -0.52 6.72 -1.11
C GLU A 21 0.87 6.08 -1.18
N ALA A 22 0.94 4.77 -1.41
CA ALA A 22 2.21 4.07 -1.59
C ALA A 22 2.99 4.63 -2.79
N TYR A 23 2.29 4.87 -3.90
CA TYR A 23 2.88 5.49 -5.08
C TYR A 23 3.39 6.90 -4.79
N ALA A 24 2.60 7.74 -4.11
CA ALA A 24 3.00 9.09 -3.74
C ALA A 24 4.23 9.10 -2.80
N LEU A 25 4.26 8.18 -1.83
CA LEU A 25 5.41 8.00 -0.92
C LEU A 25 6.67 7.59 -1.68
N ALA A 26 6.57 6.63 -2.59
CA ALA A 26 7.70 6.17 -3.40
C ALA A 26 8.16 7.27 -4.37
N ASN A 27 7.23 7.99 -5.02
CA ASN A 27 7.55 9.00 -6.02
C ASN A 27 8.16 10.27 -5.39
N ARG A 28 7.84 10.58 -4.13
CA ARG A 28 8.51 11.67 -3.39
C ARG A 28 10.02 11.42 -3.21
N LEU A 29 10.49 10.17 -3.29
CA LEU A 29 11.91 9.82 -3.27
C LEU A 29 12.64 10.18 -4.57
N ALA A 30 11.92 10.39 -5.68
CA ALA A 30 12.52 10.70 -6.98
C ALA A 30 12.89 12.18 -7.15
N GLY A 31 12.60 13.03 -6.15
CA GLY A 31 12.93 14.45 -6.17
C GLY A 31 14.44 14.72 -6.00
N PRO A 32 14.90 15.93 -6.36
CA PRO A 32 16.28 16.34 -6.12
C PRO A 32 16.60 16.39 -4.61
N PRO A 33 17.85 16.13 -4.19
CA PRO A 33 18.25 16.16 -2.79
C PRO A 33 17.91 17.51 -2.13
N GLY A 34 17.21 17.46 -0.99
CA GLY A 34 16.73 18.62 -0.26
C GLY A 34 17.69 19.12 0.81
N LEU A 35 18.61 18.26 1.29
CA LEU A 35 19.51 18.58 2.41
C LEU A 35 20.95 18.84 1.93
N THR A 36 21.11 19.83 1.05
CA THR A 36 22.43 20.27 0.57
C THR A 36 23.00 21.41 1.43
N VAL A 37 24.33 21.47 1.55
CA VAL A 37 25.04 22.55 2.25
C VAL A 37 25.94 23.27 1.26
N ALA A 38 25.98 24.60 1.31
CA ALA A 38 26.80 25.42 0.41
C ALA A 38 28.31 25.13 0.52
N ALA A 39 28.76 24.59 1.66
CA ALA A 39 30.13 24.18 1.93
C ALA A 39 30.20 22.65 2.10
N PRO A 40 30.30 21.86 1.01
CA PRO A 40 30.26 20.40 1.04
C PRO A 40 31.41 19.77 1.84
N GLN A 41 32.50 20.49 2.06
CA GLN A 41 33.63 20.06 2.88
C GLN A 41 33.35 20.06 4.40
N TRP A 42 32.22 20.63 4.84
CA TRP A 42 31.88 20.64 6.25
C TRP A 42 31.38 19.28 6.71
N ARG A 43 31.70 18.91 7.95
CA ARG A 43 31.21 17.66 8.57
C ARG A 43 29.68 17.55 8.56
N ALA A 44 28.98 18.70 8.57
CA ALA A 44 27.54 18.77 8.44
C ALA A 44 27.01 18.20 7.11
N ALA A 45 27.76 18.33 6.01
CA ALA A 45 27.34 17.81 4.70
C ALA A 45 27.23 16.29 4.69
N ALA A 46 28.23 15.59 5.24
CA ALA A 46 28.18 14.13 5.36
C ALA A 46 27.05 13.67 6.30
N ALA A 47 26.84 14.37 7.42
CA ALA A 47 25.75 14.06 8.36
C ALA A 47 24.37 14.26 7.72
N LEU A 48 24.18 15.33 6.94
CA LEU A 48 22.93 15.62 6.24
C LEU A 48 22.66 14.63 5.11
N ALA A 49 23.67 14.28 4.31
CA ALA A 49 23.54 13.24 3.28
C ALA A 49 23.17 11.87 3.87
N SER A 50 23.78 11.50 5.01
CA SER A 50 23.43 10.25 5.70
C SER A 50 22.02 10.28 6.27
N LEU A 51 21.58 11.41 6.82
CA LEU A 51 20.21 11.58 7.31
C LEU A 51 19.20 11.48 6.16
N GLU A 52 19.46 12.17 5.05
CA GLU A 52 18.63 12.12 3.84
C GLU A 52 18.49 10.69 3.31
N SER A 53 19.61 9.97 3.18
CA SER A 53 19.60 8.56 2.78
C SER A 53 18.79 7.68 3.73
N ALA A 54 18.93 7.86 5.05
CA ALA A 54 18.19 7.09 6.04
C ALA A 54 16.66 7.37 5.96
N VAL A 55 16.27 8.63 5.75
CA VAL A 55 14.86 9.01 5.57
C VAL A 55 14.29 8.40 4.28
N HIS A 56 15.03 8.46 3.18
CA HIS A 56 14.59 7.85 1.92
C HIS A 56 14.41 6.33 2.03
N ALA A 57 15.34 5.64 2.70
CA ALA A 57 15.24 4.20 2.94
C ALA A 57 14.01 3.85 3.80
N TRP A 58 13.76 4.61 4.87
CA TRP A 58 12.59 4.43 5.72
C TRP A 58 11.28 4.67 4.95
N GLN A 59 11.20 5.75 4.18
CA GLN A 59 10.04 6.07 3.35
C GLN A 59 9.77 5.00 2.28
N GLY A 60 10.82 4.48 1.63
CA GLY A 60 10.68 3.38 0.66
C GLY A 60 10.15 2.10 1.30
N SER A 61 10.65 1.74 2.49
CA SER A 61 10.14 0.60 3.25
C SER A 61 8.68 0.79 3.67
N LEU A 62 8.30 2.01 4.08
CA LEU A 62 6.90 2.32 4.41
C LEU A 62 6.00 2.21 3.17
N ALA A 63 6.41 2.77 2.03
CA ALA A 63 5.67 2.67 0.78
C ALA A 63 5.41 1.22 0.37
N ALA A 64 6.44 0.35 0.47
CA ALA A 64 6.32 -1.07 0.17
C ALA A 64 5.27 -1.76 1.06
N ARG A 65 5.30 -1.51 2.38
CA ARG A 65 4.34 -2.10 3.32
C ARG A 65 2.90 -1.64 3.06
N VAL A 66 2.73 -0.37 2.67
CA VAL A 66 1.40 0.16 2.30
C VAL A 66 0.90 -0.50 1.01
N ALA A 67 1.77 -0.67 0.01
CA ALA A 67 1.43 -1.36 -1.24
C ALA A 67 1.06 -2.84 -0.99
N GLU A 68 1.84 -3.56 -0.18
CA GLU A 68 1.53 -4.95 0.21
C GLU A 68 0.17 -5.04 0.92
N THR A 69 -0.16 -4.06 1.76
CA THR A 69 -1.47 -4.00 2.43
C THR A 69 -2.59 -3.78 1.41
N ALA A 70 -2.39 -2.87 0.45
CA ALA A 70 -3.34 -2.65 -0.63
C ALA A 70 -3.59 -3.92 -1.45
N GLU A 71 -2.54 -4.67 -1.79
CA GLU A 71 -2.64 -5.94 -2.50
C GLU A 71 -3.40 -7.00 -1.70
N ALA A 72 -3.11 -7.11 -0.40
CA ALA A 72 -3.82 -8.03 0.49
C ALA A 72 -5.33 -7.71 0.56
N LEU A 73 -5.71 -6.43 0.59
CA LEU A 73 -7.11 -6.02 0.58
C LEU A 73 -7.82 -6.35 -0.75
N ARG A 74 -7.14 -6.18 -1.89
CA ARG A 74 -7.68 -6.60 -3.19
C ARG A 74 -7.90 -8.10 -3.24
N ALA A 75 -6.89 -8.88 -2.84
CA ALA A 75 -6.96 -10.32 -2.79
C ALA A 75 -8.09 -10.81 -1.87
N ALA A 76 -8.31 -10.15 -0.73
CA ALA A 76 -9.43 -10.44 0.15
C ALA A 76 -10.78 -10.15 -0.52
N ALA A 77 -10.93 -9.00 -1.17
CA ALA A 77 -12.16 -8.64 -1.89
C ALA A 77 -12.52 -9.70 -2.96
N ASP A 78 -11.54 -10.11 -3.76
CA ASP A 78 -11.73 -11.10 -4.81
C ASP A 78 -12.06 -12.49 -4.25
N ALA A 79 -11.48 -12.84 -3.10
CA ALA A 79 -11.79 -14.10 -2.42
C ALA A 79 -13.23 -14.13 -1.87
N TYR A 80 -13.72 -13.00 -1.33
CA TYR A 80 -15.11 -12.90 -0.86
C TYR A 80 -16.10 -13.03 -2.03
N GLU A 81 -15.90 -12.28 -3.11
CA GLU A 81 -16.75 -12.37 -4.30
C GLU A 81 -16.77 -13.79 -4.89
N ALA A 82 -15.60 -14.44 -4.98
CA ALA A 82 -15.52 -15.82 -5.46
C ALA A 82 -16.21 -16.85 -4.54
N VAL A 83 -16.36 -16.57 -3.24
CA VAL A 83 -17.15 -17.41 -2.32
C VAL A 83 -18.64 -17.15 -2.53
N ASP A 84 -19.05 -15.90 -2.66
CA ASP A 84 -20.43 -15.50 -2.88
C ASP A 84 -20.97 -16.03 -4.22
N ASP A 85 -20.18 -15.95 -5.30
CA ASP A 85 -20.53 -16.52 -6.61
C ASP A 85 -20.76 -18.04 -6.51
N ARG A 86 -19.85 -18.76 -5.81
CA ARG A 86 -20.01 -20.21 -5.58
C ARG A 86 -21.24 -20.53 -4.74
N ALA A 87 -21.61 -19.67 -3.80
CA ALA A 87 -22.83 -19.85 -3.01
C ALA A 87 -24.08 -19.62 -3.87
N ALA A 88 -24.08 -18.58 -4.70
CA ALA A 88 -25.15 -18.27 -5.64
C ALA A 88 -25.37 -19.41 -6.65
N ASP A 89 -24.29 -19.95 -7.23
CA ASP A 89 -24.35 -21.08 -8.17
C ASP A 89 -24.99 -22.33 -7.55
N ARG A 90 -24.65 -22.63 -6.30
CA ARG A 90 -25.23 -23.76 -5.55
C ARG A 90 -26.72 -23.57 -5.28
N LEU A 91 -27.14 -22.34 -5.00
CA LEU A 91 -28.55 -22.01 -4.75
C LEU A 91 -29.37 -22.01 -6.05
N ALA A 92 -28.77 -21.61 -7.17
CA ALA A 92 -29.41 -21.59 -8.48
C ALA A 92 -29.57 -23.00 -9.08
N THR A 93 -28.78 -23.98 -8.64
CA THR A 93 -28.86 -25.37 -9.10
C THR A 93 -29.93 -26.13 -8.32
N PRO A 94 -31.04 -26.58 -8.95
CA PRO A 94 -32.08 -27.31 -8.23
C PRO A 94 -31.55 -28.65 -7.67
N PRO A 95 -32.07 -29.10 -6.51
CA PRO A 95 -31.68 -30.39 -5.95
C PRO A 95 -32.08 -31.52 -6.91
N ARG A 96 -31.14 -32.44 -7.15
CA ARG A 96 -31.38 -33.68 -7.90
C ARG A 96 -32.22 -34.66 -7.09
#